data_AF-A0A3B3RUU7-F1
#
_entry.id   AF-A0A3B3RUU7-F1
#
_cell.length_a   1.000
_cell.length_b   1.000
_cell.length_c   1.000
_cell.angle_alpha   90.00
_cell.angle_beta   90.00
_cell.angle_gamma   90.00
#
_symmetry.space_group_name_H-M   'P 1'
#
loop_
_entity.id
_entity.type
_entity.pdbx_description
1 polymer ?
#
loop_
_entity_poly.entity_id
_entity_poly.type
_entity_poly.pdbx_seq_one_letter_code
_entity_poly.pdbx_strand_id
1 'polypeptide(L)'
;MMRSKPDEDDYWNSSKFRAFTFDDDDDEFSTLKESKRAVNSIVVDDDDDDDEDDVEKVSWSGEPVGTFPDVPSRSFAPELRKPKAEYKVSKPVLLVNLVKGRAYSFETFRSLKDKMLLLDEAVHANDGNVITAVLIFLKKSLSKEILSRELTSREIALRHYIHYLKEMGEQKSLVELLKSLGRTEDMALLQYKEHLNIKDEVRKKEYLKACIGLPFSPEDASHVQDHYTLLERQIIIEANDKQAENKVEVFKKHPRKASILNMPIITTLYYSCFYHYGEPEGTFSSPANIRSTFKISEKQYFLTVLGARAKLKEWFDVDRLFTAKNWFGYTKKKSPIGFHRVVDILQKNNAPVQVLQEYVSLVEDTEQKISLAQKYKCHDIVIDTYKDLKDRQQLIIYQGKVERNSPEDRKIQDLLNNTQIRWKN
;
A
#
# COMPACT_ATOMS: atom_id res chain seq x y z
N MET A 1 -30.45 -31.09 -12.15
CA MET A 1 -29.45 -30.26 -12.87
C MET A 1 -28.76 -29.38 -11.85
N MET A 2 -27.43 -29.41 -11.88
CA MET A 2 -26.55 -28.93 -10.81
C MET A 2 -26.44 -27.42 -10.76
N ARG A 3 -26.30 -26.88 -9.54
CA ARG A 3 -25.78 -25.53 -9.26
C ARG A 3 -24.26 -25.55 -9.50
N SER A 4 -23.78 -24.75 -10.45
CA SER A 4 -22.36 -24.43 -10.63
C SER A 4 -21.95 -23.26 -9.74
N LYS A 5 -20.78 -23.39 -9.10
CA LYS A 5 -20.10 -22.36 -8.30
C LYS A 5 -19.59 -21.21 -9.21
N PRO A 6 -19.45 -19.97 -8.71
CA PRO A 6 -18.68 -18.92 -9.38
C PRO A 6 -17.16 -19.12 -9.16
N ASP A 7 -16.39 -18.76 -10.19
CA ASP A 7 -14.93 -18.89 -10.32
C ASP A 7 -14.12 -18.17 -9.23
N GLU A 8 -13.01 -18.78 -8.83
CA GLU A 8 -12.06 -18.29 -7.80
C GLU A 8 -11.06 -17.23 -8.31
N ASP A 9 -11.23 -16.72 -9.54
CA ASP A 9 -10.30 -15.78 -10.18
C ASP A 9 -10.55 -14.30 -9.83
N ASP A 10 -11.66 -13.95 -9.17
CA ASP A 10 -12.00 -12.56 -8.83
C ASP A 10 -11.25 -11.99 -7.61
N TYR A 11 -10.61 -12.85 -6.79
CA TYR A 11 -9.94 -12.41 -5.55
C TYR A 11 -8.60 -11.68 -5.80
N TRP A 12 -7.94 -11.93 -6.93
CA TRP A 12 -6.68 -11.28 -7.27
C TRP A 12 -6.85 -9.90 -7.94
N ASN A 13 -8.06 -9.54 -8.38
CA ASN A 13 -8.33 -8.30 -9.09
C ASN A 13 -8.91 -7.17 -8.21
N SER A 14 -9.12 -7.39 -6.91
CA SER A 14 -9.76 -6.40 -6.03
C SER A 14 -8.88 -5.88 -4.88
N SER A 15 -7.55 -5.89 -5.04
CA SER A 15 -6.65 -5.16 -4.14
C SER A 15 -6.85 -3.65 -4.34
N LYS A 16 -7.62 -3.01 -3.45
CA LYS A 16 -7.80 -1.56 -3.38
C LYS A 16 -6.53 -0.87 -2.87
N PHE A 17 -5.47 -0.88 -3.68
CA PHE A 17 -4.53 0.23 -3.75
C PHE A 17 -4.54 0.70 -5.19
N ARG A 18 -5.49 1.58 -5.50
CA ARG A 18 -5.61 2.21 -6.81
C ARG A 18 -4.40 3.14 -6.96
N ALA A 19 -3.57 2.90 -7.98
CA ALA A 19 -2.49 3.80 -8.31
C ALA A 19 -3.05 5.20 -8.61
N PHE A 20 -2.37 6.24 -8.14
CA PHE A 20 -2.75 7.63 -8.35
C PHE A 20 -2.89 7.93 -9.85
N THR A 21 -4.12 8.16 -10.32
CA THR A 21 -4.44 8.58 -11.68
C THR A 21 -5.04 9.98 -11.65
N PHE A 22 -4.49 10.88 -12.45
CA PHE A 22 -4.88 12.31 -12.54
C PHE A 22 -6.32 12.57 -13.05
N ASP A 23 -7.08 11.50 -13.31
CA ASP A 23 -8.38 11.51 -13.98
C ASP A 23 -9.54 11.01 -13.11
N ASP A 24 -9.33 10.63 -11.84
CA ASP A 24 -10.46 10.31 -10.96
C ASP A 24 -11.03 11.58 -10.30
N ASP A 25 -12.30 11.83 -10.60
CA ASP A 25 -13.13 12.95 -10.14
C ASP A 25 -13.43 12.92 -8.62
N ASP A 26 -13.99 14.03 -8.14
CA ASP A 26 -14.26 14.51 -6.77
C ASP A 26 -15.04 13.59 -5.78
N ASP A 27 -15.10 12.27 -5.98
CA ASP A 27 -15.85 11.32 -5.15
C ASP A 27 -15.09 10.76 -3.92
N GLU A 28 -13.84 11.16 -3.70
CA GLU A 28 -13.06 10.69 -2.56
C GLU A 28 -13.58 11.25 -1.21
N PHE A 29 -14.26 12.40 -1.22
CA PHE A 29 -14.74 13.03 0.02
C PHE A 29 -16.12 12.54 0.48
N SER A 30 -16.97 12.05 -0.44
CA SER A 30 -18.27 11.44 -0.13
C SER A 30 -18.11 10.02 0.42
N THR A 31 -17.21 9.24 -0.17
CA THR A 31 -16.87 7.87 0.27
C THR A 31 -16.19 7.83 1.65
N LEU A 32 -15.42 8.87 2.02
CA LEU A 32 -14.85 9.07 3.36
C LEU A 32 -15.92 9.32 4.45
N LYS A 33 -17.09 9.85 4.07
CA LYS A 33 -18.21 10.12 4.99
C LYS A 33 -19.10 8.90 5.19
N GLU A 34 -19.25 8.06 4.17
CA GLU A 34 -19.93 6.76 4.26
C GLU A 34 -19.10 5.72 5.01
N SER A 35 -17.78 5.70 4.83
CA SER A 35 -16.88 4.80 5.56
C SER A 35 -16.87 5.08 7.07
N LYS A 36 -17.09 6.33 7.51
CA LYS A 36 -17.27 6.68 8.93
C LYS A 36 -18.66 6.34 9.47
N ARG A 37 -19.70 6.33 8.63
CA ARG A 37 -21.06 5.93 9.03
C ARG A 37 -21.21 4.42 9.18
N ALA A 38 -20.55 3.63 8.35
CA ALA A 38 -20.56 2.16 8.46
C ALA A 38 -19.90 1.68 9.77
N VAL A 39 -18.80 2.34 10.18
CA VAL A 39 -18.08 2.01 11.43
C VAL A 39 -18.85 2.42 12.69
N ASN A 40 -19.68 3.47 12.63
CA ASN A 40 -20.51 3.90 13.77
C ASN A 40 -21.90 3.23 13.82
N SER A 41 -22.21 2.30 12.91
CA SER A 41 -23.49 1.56 12.91
C SER A 41 -23.39 0.15 13.50
N ILE A 42 -22.22 -0.24 14.03
CA ILE A 42 -22.07 -1.46 14.82
C ILE A 42 -22.46 -1.11 16.25
N VAL A 43 -23.72 -1.37 16.56
CA VAL A 43 -24.29 -1.40 17.90
C VAL A 43 -23.49 -2.44 18.70
N VAL A 44 -22.84 -1.98 19.77
CA VAL A 44 -22.48 -2.82 20.91
C VAL A 44 -23.60 -2.54 21.91
N ASP A 45 -24.41 -3.55 22.19
CA ASP A 45 -25.37 -3.50 23.28
C ASP A 45 -24.56 -3.48 24.59
N ASP A 46 -24.66 -2.37 25.29
CA ASP A 46 -24.44 -2.28 26.73
C ASP A 46 -25.61 -3.00 27.41
N ASP A 47 -25.32 -3.87 28.38
CA ASP A 47 -26.13 -4.02 29.58
C ASP A 47 -25.28 -4.64 30.69
N ASP A 48 -25.28 -3.90 31.81
CA ASP A 48 -25.21 -4.30 33.21
C ASP A 48 -23.94 -3.96 34.01
N ASP A 49 -24.15 -2.89 34.79
CA ASP A 49 -23.37 -2.34 35.88
C ASP A 49 -23.37 -3.23 37.16
N ASP A 50 -22.37 -2.94 37.98
CA ASP A 50 -22.38 -2.90 39.45
C ASP A 50 -22.04 -4.13 40.34
N ASP A 51 -21.07 -3.83 41.21
CA ASP A 51 -20.86 -4.21 42.62
C ASP A 51 -20.01 -5.42 43.06
N GLU A 52 -18.84 -5.04 43.60
CA GLU A 52 -18.24 -5.36 44.92
C GLU A 52 -18.07 -6.81 45.44
N ASP A 53 -16.82 -7.08 45.85
CA ASP A 53 -16.34 -7.84 47.02
C ASP A 53 -17.02 -9.16 47.43
N ASP A 54 -16.28 -10.28 47.28
CA ASP A 54 -15.95 -11.19 48.39
C ASP A 54 -15.20 -12.44 47.88
N VAL A 55 -13.91 -12.55 48.21
CA VAL A 55 -13.08 -13.75 47.99
C VAL A 55 -12.95 -14.56 49.28
N GLU A 56 -13.87 -15.51 49.49
CA GLU A 56 -13.72 -16.52 50.53
C GLU A 56 -12.83 -17.70 50.08
N LYS A 57 -11.81 -17.95 50.90
CA LYS A 57 -10.95 -19.13 50.89
C LYS A 57 -11.73 -20.36 51.33
N VAL A 58 -11.53 -21.50 50.66
CA VAL A 58 -11.87 -22.81 51.24
C VAL A 58 -10.72 -23.79 51.05
N SER A 59 -10.10 -24.15 52.18
CA SER A 59 -9.18 -25.27 52.33
C SER A 59 -9.95 -26.51 52.79
N TRP A 60 -9.63 -27.68 52.25
CA TRP A 60 -10.05 -28.94 52.84
C TRP A 60 -8.86 -29.89 52.99
N SER A 61 -8.55 -30.18 54.25
CA SER A 61 -7.65 -31.22 54.74
C SER A 61 -8.47 -32.23 55.53
N GLY A 62 -8.24 -33.54 55.34
CA GLY A 62 -8.72 -34.57 56.26
C GLY A 62 -8.85 -35.98 55.65
N GLU A 63 -7.85 -36.83 55.91
CA GLU A 63 -7.94 -38.31 55.93
C GLU A 63 -8.32 -38.81 57.35
N PRO A 64 -8.33 -40.12 57.72
CA PRO A 64 -8.81 -41.37 57.08
C PRO A 64 -9.65 -42.27 58.07
N VAL A 65 -9.93 -43.53 57.66
CA VAL A 65 -10.01 -44.81 58.45
C VAL A 65 -11.31 -45.62 58.26
N GLY A 66 -11.18 -46.90 57.91
CA GLY A 66 -12.22 -47.93 58.07
C GLY A 66 -11.95 -49.25 57.33
N THR A 67 -11.73 -50.32 58.08
CA THR A 67 -11.12 -51.63 57.75
C THR A 67 -12.11 -52.73 57.30
N PHE A 68 -11.59 -53.78 56.63
CA PHE A 68 -12.26 -54.99 56.06
C PHE A 68 -12.85 -56.00 57.09
N PRO A 69 -13.58 -57.05 56.65
CA PRO A 69 -12.90 -58.36 56.46
C PRO A 69 -13.32 -59.27 55.27
N ASP A 70 -12.37 -60.16 54.94
CA ASP A 70 -12.26 -61.42 54.14
C ASP A 70 -13.53 -62.21 53.72
N VAL A 71 -13.56 -63.06 52.66
CA VAL A 71 -12.92 -64.41 52.43
C VAL A 71 -13.17 -64.87 50.95
N PRO A 72 -12.55 -65.91 50.32
CA PRO A 72 -11.14 -66.34 50.21
C PRO A 72 -10.61 -66.45 48.76
N SER A 73 -9.29 -66.53 48.71
CA SER A 73 -8.36 -66.95 47.66
C SER A 73 -8.78 -68.17 46.81
N ARG A 74 -8.68 -68.04 45.48
CA ARG A 74 -8.23 -69.12 44.59
C ARG A 74 -7.08 -68.63 43.72
N SER A 75 -5.90 -69.11 44.07
CA SER A 75 -4.66 -69.06 43.31
C SER A 75 -4.72 -70.05 42.14
N PHE A 76 -4.62 -69.52 40.92
CA PHE A 76 -4.04 -70.24 39.78
C PHE A 76 -3.10 -69.27 39.07
N ALA A 77 -1.81 -69.57 39.06
CA ALA A 77 -0.81 -68.99 38.17
C ALA A 77 -0.29 -70.13 37.28
N PRO A 78 0.47 -69.86 36.20
CA PRO A 78 0.40 -68.77 35.24
C PRO A 78 0.42 -69.33 33.80
N GLU A 79 -0.51 -68.94 32.91
CA GLU A 79 -0.27 -69.16 31.48
C GLU A 79 0.65 -68.08 30.92
N LEU A 80 1.90 -68.52 30.75
CA LEU A 80 2.94 -68.03 29.85
C LEU A 80 2.49 -66.91 28.90
N ARG A 81 3.13 -65.76 29.12
CA ARG A 81 3.37 -64.70 28.14
C ARG A 81 3.45 -65.26 26.72
N LYS A 82 2.39 -65.06 25.93
CA LYS A 82 2.58 -64.85 24.49
C LYS A 82 3.25 -63.49 24.35
N PRO A 83 4.38 -63.36 23.65
CA PRO A 83 4.92 -62.04 23.35
C PRO A 83 3.81 -61.26 22.65
N LYS A 84 3.49 -60.05 23.14
CA LYS A 84 2.83 -59.05 22.31
C LYS A 84 3.71 -58.96 21.06
N ALA A 85 3.26 -59.56 19.97
CA ALA A 85 3.84 -59.33 18.68
C ALA A 85 3.85 -57.80 18.53
N GLU A 86 5.03 -57.21 18.39
CA GLU A 86 5.15 -55.86 17.88
C GLU A 86 4.43 -55.89 16.52
N TYR A 87 3.16 -55.46 16.52
CA TYR A 87 2.43 -55.22 15.29
C TYR A 87 3.15 -54.07 14.60
N LYS A 88 4.14 -54.40 13.76
CA LYS A 88 4.68 -53.48 12.76
C LYS A 88 3.51 -53.13 11.86
N VAL A 89 2.83 -52.02 12.16
CA VAL A 89 1.82 -51.46 11.27
C VAL A 89 2.49 -51.25 9.93
N SER A 90 1.99 -51.95 8.90
CA SER A 90 2.53 -51.82 7.55
C SER A 90 2.35 -50.37 7.09
N LYS A 91 3.38 -49.77 6.48
CA LYS A 91 3.43 -48.36 6.04
C LYS A 91 2.18 -47.91 5.26
N PRO A 92 1.58 -48.73 4.37
CA PRO A 92 0.35 -48.38 3.66
C PRO A 92 -0.87 -48.25 4.60
N VAL A 93 -0.94 -49.04 5.68
CA VAL A 93 -2.07 -49.02 6.63
C VAL A 93 -2.07 -47.72 7.44
N LEU A 94 -0.89 -47.22 7.81
CA LEU A 94 -0.75 -45.96 8.52
C LEU A 94 -1.23 -44.77 7.67
N LEU A 95 -0.83 -44.70 6.40
CA LEU A 95 -1.26 -43.64 5.48
C LEU A 95 -2.75 -43.70 5.20
N VAL A 96 -3.30 -44.90 5.01
CA VAL A 96 -4.75 -45.09 4.86
C VAL A 96 -5.50 -44.64 6.12
N ASN A 97 -4.97 -44.90 7.32
CA ASN A 97 -5.57 -44.42 8.56
C ASN A 97 -5.48 -42.90 8.69
N LEU A 98 -4.33 -42.30 8.33
CA LEU A 98 -4.12 -40.85 8.31
C LEU A 98 -5.10 -40.15 7.36
N VAL A 99 -5.20 -40.61 6.11
CA VAL A 99 -6.15 -40.07 5.10
C VAL A 99 -7.61 -40.22 5.57
N LYS A 100 -7.92 -41.30 6.27
CA LYS A 100 -9.29 -41.58 6.78
C LYS A 100 -9.55 -41.02 8.18
N GLY A 101 -8.63 -40.26 8.77
CA GLY A 101 -8.75 -39.70 10.13
C GLY A 101 -8.88 -40.74 11.26
N ARG A 102 -8.41 -41.97 11.04
CA ARG A 102 -8.47 -43.07 12.02
C ARG A 102 -7.25 -43.05 12.94
N ALA A 103 -7.35 -43.68 14.11
CA ALA A 103 -6.22 -43.77 15.04
C ALA A 103 -4.95 -44.34 14.38
N TYR A 104 -3.83 -43.65 14.56
CA TYR A 104 -2.52 -44.02 14.04
C TYR A 104 -1.43 -43.79 15.11
N SER A 105 -0.29 -44.48 15.00
CA SER A 105 0.87 -44.28 15.87
C SER A 105 2.14 -44.17 15.04
N PHE A 106 2.95 -43.13 15.31
CA PHE A 106 4.24 -42.92 14.66
C PHE A 106 5.42 -43.59 15.40
N GLU A 107 5.18 -44.26 16.54
CA GLU A 107 6.22 -44.85 17.41
C GLU A 107 7.08 -45.92 16.74
N THR A 108 6.61 -46.47 15.61
CA THR A 108 7.33 -47.45 14.80
C THR A 108 8.42 -46.84 13.92
N PHE A 109 8.40 -45.52 13.68
CA PHE A 109 9.36 -44.82 12.82
C PHE A 109 10.52 -44.24 13.64
N ARG A 110 11.46 -45.11 14.03
CA ARG A 110 12.57 -44.73 14.92
C ARG A 110 13.79 -44.18 14.19
N SER A 111 14.17 -44.80 13.07
CA SER A 111 15.37 -44.40 12.33
C SER A 111 15.09 -43.17 11.44
N LEU A 112 16.13 -42.36 11.16
CA LEU A 112 16.01 -41.25 10.21
C LEU A 112 15.52 -41.74 8.83
N LYS A 113 16.00 -42.90 8.39
CA LYS A 113 15.60 -43.54 7.12
C LYS A 113 14.10 -43.85 7.09
N ASP A 114 13.56 -44.43 8.17
CA ASP A 114 12.13 -44.75 8.25
C ASP A 114 11.28 -43.50 8.29
N LYS A 115 11.73 -42.47 9.01
CA LYS A 115 11.07 -41.16 9.10
C LYS A 115 11.01 -40.45 7.75
N MET A 116 12.09 -40.48 6.97
CA MET A 116 12.13 -39.87 5.64
C MET A 116 11.27 -40.62 4.64
N LEU A 117 11.28 -41.96 4.68
CA LEU A 117 10.39 -42.73 3.85
C LEU A 117 8.91 -42.45 4.18
N LEU A 118 8.55 -42.30 5.46
CA LEU A 118 7.20 -41.91 5.85
C LEU A 118 6.81 -40.56 5.24
N LEU A 119 7.72 -39.59 5.25
CA LEU A 119 7.49 -38.28 4.64
C LEU A 119 7.32 -38.39 3.12
N ASP A 120 8.18 -39.17 2.46
CA ASP A 120 8.12 -39.38 1.01
C ASP A 120 6.78 -40.00 0.63
N GLU A 121 6.34 -41.04 1.33
CA GLU A 121 5.03 -41.66 1.09
C GLU A 121 3.84 -40.71 1.38
N ALA A 122 3.94 -39.87 2.41
CA ALA A 122 2.93 -38.85 2.69
C ALA A 122 2.83 -37.82 1.55
N VAL A 123 3.96 -37.43 0.96
CA VAL A 123 3.99 -36.56 -0.23
C VAL A 123 3.37 -37.25 -1.43
N HIS A 124 3.66 -38.54 -1.67
CA HIS A 124 3.04 -39.31 -2.75
C HIS A 124 1.52 -39.46 -2.60
N ALA A 125 1.01 -39.48 -1.36
CA ALA A 125 -0.43 -39.54 -1.09
C ALA A 125 -1.17 -38.24 -1.47
N ASN A 126 -0.45 -37.13 -1.70
CA ASN A 126 -0.97 -35.83 -2.10
C ASN A 126 -2.09 -35.27 -1.19
N ASP A 127 -2.01 -35.58 0.11
CA ASP A 127 -2.92 -35.07 1.14
C ASP A 127 -2.16 -34.12 2.07
N GLY A 128 -2.50 -32.83 1.99
CA GLY A 128 -1.84 -31.78 2.76
C GLY A 128 -1.94 -31.94 4.28
N ASN A 129 -3.03 -32.54 4.78
CA ASN A 129 -3.20 -32.80 6.21
C ASN A 129 -2.26 -33.91 6.67
N VAL A 130 -2.12 -34.96 5.86
CA VAL A 130 -1.20 -36.08 6.14
C VAL A 130 0.26 -35.61 6.10
N ILE A 131 0.65 -34.82 5.09
CA ILE A 131 1.99 -34.24 5.00
C ILE A 131 2.29 -33.39 6.24
N THR A 132 1.36 -32.51 6.63
CA THR A 132 1.52 -31.63 7.79
C THR A 132 1.61 -32.42 9.10
N ALA A 133 0.77 -33.44 9.28
CA ALA A 133 0.81 -34.31 10.46
C ALA A 133 2.16 -35.04 10.60
N VAL A 134 2.71 -35.55 9.50
CA VAL A 134 4.05 -36.15 9.49
C VAL A 134 5.11 -35.11 9.80
N LEU A 135 5.06 -33.91 9.21
CA LEU A 135 6.01 -32.83 9.49
C LEU A 135 6.00 -32.41 10.97
N ILE A 136 4.83 -32.35 11.62
CA ILE A 136 4.71 -32.08 13.06
C ILE A 136 5.41 -33.18 13.88
N PHE A 137 5.22 -34.46 13.51
CA PHE A 137 5.93 -35.57 14.15
C PHE A 137 7.45 -35.48 13.96
N LEU A 138 7.91 -35.12 12.76
CA LEU A 138 9.33 -34.95 12.47
C LEU A 138 9.93 -33.78 13.27
N LYS A 139 9.23 -32.65 13.34
CA LYS A 139 9.61 -31.49 14.17
C LYS A 139 9.81 -31.85 15.65
N LYS A 140 8.97 -32.74 16.19
CA LYS A 140 9.08 -33.19 17.59
C LYS A 140 10.19 -34.21 17.83
N SER A 141 10.62 -34.92 16.78
CA SER A 141 11.46 -36.12 16.93
C SER A 141 12.85 -36.02 16.28
N LEU A 142 13.15 -34.90 15.60
CA LEU A 142 14.44 -34.61 14.97
C LEU A 142 14.98 -33.27 15.46
N SER A 143 16.31 -33.09 15.41
CA SER A 143 16.90 -31.76 15.61
C SER A 143 16.55 -30.84 14.44
N LYS A 144 16.57 -29.52 14.67
CA LYS A 144 16.23 -28.52 13.65
C LYS A 144 17.15 -28.61 12.44
N GLU A 145 18.43 -28.85 12.67
CA GLU A 145 19.47 -28.94 11.63
C GLU A 145 19.25 -30.16 10.75
N ILE A 146 18.94 -31.31 11.35
CA ILE A 146 18.64 -32.54 10.61
C ILE A 146 17.36 -32.35 9.80
N LEU A 147 16.29 -31.87 10.44
CA LEU A 147 15.02 -31.65 9.75
C LEU A 147 15.17 -30.68 8.57
N SER A 148 15.84 -29.54 8.77
CA SER A 148 16.08 -28.58 7.69
C SER A 148 16.84 -29.20 6.52
N ARG A 149 17.96 -29.89 6.81
CA ARG A 149 18.78 -30.56 5.79
C ARG A 149 17.97 -31.56 4.96
N GLU A 150 17.13 -32.37 5.60
CA GLU A 150 16.32 -33.36 4.89
C GLU A 150 15.16 -32.75 4.09
N LEU A 151 14.68 -31.58 4.49
CA LEU A 151 13.62 -30.85 3.76
C LEU A 151 14.16 -30.11 2.54
N THR A 152 15.43 -29.73 2.51
CA THR A 152 16.05 -29.05 1.36
C THR A 152 15.85 -29.80 0.04
N SER A 153 15.90 -31.13 0.06
CA SER A 153 15.69 -31.97 -1.13
C SER A 153 14.23 -32.34 -1.40
N ARG A 154 13.28 -31.89 -0.56
CA ARG A 154 11.86 -32.27 -0.59
C ARG A 154 10.96 -31.03 -0.66
N GLU A 155 10.95 -30.38 -1.81
CA GLU A 155 10.28 -29.07 -1.97
C GLU A 155 8.83 -29.03 -1.52
N ILE A 156 8.03 -30.06 -1.82
CA ILE A 156 6.62 -30.12 -1.42
C ILE A 156 6.51 -30.13 0.11
N ALA A 157 7.23 -31.03 0.78
CA ALA A 157 7.26 -31.11 2.23
C ALA A 157 7.79 -29.81 2.86
N LEU A 158 8.82 -29.21 2.27
CA LEU A 158 9.36 -27.94 2.73
C LEU A 158 8.35 -26.79 2.64
N ARG A 159 7.59 -26.69 1.54
CA ARG A 159 6.51 -25.69 1.39
C ARG A 159 5.43 -25.87 2.45
N HIS A 160 4.99 -27.10 2.69
CA HIS A 160 4.04 -27.41 3.77
C HIS A 160 4.61 -27.05 5.15
N TYR A 161 5.90 -27.31 5.40
CA TYR A 161 6.52 -26.98 6.68
C TYR A 161 6.63 -25.46 6.90
N ILE A 162 7.03 -24.71 5.86
CA ILE A 162 7.06 -23.24 5.90
C ILE A 162 5.66 -22.68 6.17
N HIS A 163 4.64 -23.21 5.49
CA HIS A 163 3.26 -22.80 5.70
C HIS A 163 2.80 -23.10 7.14
N TYR A 164 3.05 -24.30 7.64
CA TYR A 164 2.76 -24.67 9.03
C TYR A 164 3.42 -23.70 10.03
N LEU A 165 4.71 -23.36 9.84
CA LEU A 165 5.40 -22.42 10.75
C LEU A 165 4.79 -21.00 10.69
N LYS A 166 4.31 -20.55 9.52
CA LYS A 166 3.62 -19.28 9.36
C LYS A 166 2.28 -19.27 10.11
N GLU A 167 1.45 -20.29 9.89
CA GLU A 167 0.13 -20.40 10.53
C GLU A 167 0.21 -20.51 12.05
N MET A 168 1.23 -21.21 12.56
CA MET A 168 1.45 -21.35 14.01
C MET A 168 2.17 -20.15 14.65
N GLY A 169 2.53 -19.11 13.87
CA GLY A 169 3.25 -17.95 14.37
C GLY A 169 4.67 -18.26 14.88
N GLU A 170 5.29 -19.35 14.43
CA GLU A 170 6.62 -19.80 14.87
C GLU A 170 7.76 -19.03 14.17
N GLN A 171 7.74 -17.70 14.28
CA GLN A 171 8.59 -16.77 13.52
C GLN A 171 10.08 -17.05 13.66
N LYS A 172 10.55 -17.32 14.89
CA LYS A 172 11.96 -17.64 15.16
C LYS A 172 12.41 -18.90 14.44
N SER A 173 11.59 -19.95 14.48
CA SER A 173 11.86 -21.21 13.79
C SER A 173 11.87 -21.03 12.27
N LEU A 174 10.97 -20.20 11.74
CA LEU A 174 10.89 -19.91 10.31
C LEU A 174 12.12 -19.13 9.82
N VAL A 175 12.56 -18.12 10.55
CA VAL A 175 13.79 -17.36 10.27
C VAL A 175 15.03 -18.27 10.28
N GLU A 176 15.16 -19.13 11.29
CA GLU A 176 16.25 -20.12 11.37
C GLU A 176 16.24 -21.09 10.18
N LEU A 177 15.05 -21.59 9.80
CA LEU A 177 14.86 -22.45 8.63
C LEU A 177 15.30 -21.74 7.34
N LEU A 178 14.76 -20.56 7.05
CA LEU A 178 15.11 -19.80 5.85
C LEU A 178 16.61 -19.49 5.76
N LYS A 179 17.23 -19.13 6.90
CA LYS A 179 18.68 -18.92 6.99
C LYS A 179 19.45 -20.20 6.64
N SER A 180 19.06 -21.35 7.18
CA SER A 180 19.72 -22.63 6.90
C SER A 180 19.58 -23.10 5.45
N LEU A 181 18.53 -22.64 4.76
CA LEU A 181 18.28 -22.92 3.34
C LEU A 181 18.99 -21.93 2.40
N GLY A 182 19.71 -20.93 2.94
CA GLY A 182 20.28 -19.85 2.13
C GLY A 182 19.24 -18.89 1.56
N ARG A 183 17.98 -18.96 2.00
CA ARG A 183 16.86 -18.09 1.58
C ARG A 183 16.88 -16.79 2.39
N THR A 184 17.96 -16.04 2.27
CA THR A 184 18.22 -14.86 3.09
C THR A 184 17.28 -13.70 2.77
N GLU A 185 16.84 -13.56 1.52
CA GLU A 185 15.88 -12.52 1.12
C GLU A 185 14.49 -12.76 1.73
N ASP A 186 13.98 -14.00 1.66
CA ASP A 186 12.71 -14.36 2.31
C ASP A 186 12.75 -14.11 3.82
N MET A 187 13.91 -14.38 4.44
CA MET A 187 14.14 -14.13 5.85
C MET A 187 14.14 -12.63 6.16
N ALA A 188 14.82 -11.83 5.33
CA ALA A 188 14.86 -10.38 5.45
C ALA A 188 13.47 -9.75 5.28
N LEU A 189 12.70 -10.18 4.27
CA LEU A 189 11.32 -9.73 4.05
C LEU A 189 10.39 -10.09 5.20
N LEU A 190 10.52 -11.30 5.75
CA LEU A 190 9.75 -11.75 6.88
C LEU A 190 10.00 -10.89 8.12
N GLN A 191 11.26 -10.56 8.40
CA GLN A 191 11.62 -9.66 9.49
C GLN A 191 11.12 -8.23 9.20
N TYR A 192 11.36 -7.70 8.01
CA TYR A 192 10.89 -6.36 7.65
C TYR A 192 9.38 -6.21 7.81
N LYS A 193 8.57 -7.23 7.48
CA LYS A 193 7.11 -7.21 7.64
C LYS A 193 6.65 -6.89 9.08
N GLU A 194 7.46 -7.16 10.10
CA GLU A 194 7.11 -6.87 11.50
C GLU A 194 6.89 -5.39 11.79
N HIS A 195 7.41 -4.48 10.95
CA HIS A 195 7.13 -3.04 11.11
C HIS A 195 5.63 -2.72 11.08
N LEU A 196 4.82 -3.54 10.39
CA LEU A 196 3.37 -3.39 10.30
C LEU A 196 2.68 -3.57 11.66
N ASN A 197 3.30 -4.28 12.59
CA ASN A 197 2.78 -4.53 13.93
C ASN A 197 3.16 -3.42 14.93
N ILE A 198 4.00 -2.46 14.52
CA ILE A 198 4.51 -1.38 15.40
C ILE A 198 3.62 -0.14 15.26
N LYS A 199 2.87 0.19 16.31
CA LYS A 199 1.97 1.36 16.31
C LYS A 199 2.69 2.70 16.54
N ASP A 200 3.76 2.71 17.33
CA ASP A 200 4.52 3.92 17.63
C ASP A 200 5.51 4.24 16.51
N GLU A 201 5.42 5.43 15.93
CA GLU A 201 6.19 5.79 14.74
C GLU A 201 7.68 5.97 15.00
N VAL A 202 8.05 6.41 16.20
CA VAL A 202 9.47 6.54 16.58
C VAL A 202 10.09 5.15 16.71
N ARG A 203 9.41 4.21 17.37
CA ARG A 203 9.83 2.81 17.45
C ARG A 203 9.83 2.14 16.08
N LYS A 204 8.84 2.42 15.23
CA LYS A 204 8.78 1.89 13.86
C LYS A 204 9.98 2.38 13.05
N LYS A 205 10.31 3.67 13.14
CA LYS A 205 11.49 4.26 12.50
C LYS A 205 12.79 3.59 12.98
N GLU A 206 12.99 3.40 14.29
CA GLU A 206 14.18 2.69 14.80
C GLU A 206 14.22 1.22 14.34
N TYR A 207 13.06 0.56 14.25
CA TYR A 207 12.96 -0.80 13.72
C TYR A 207 13.35 -0.86 12.23
N LEU A 208 12.83 0.04 11.41
CA LEU A 208 13.19 0.17 9.99
C LEU A 208 14.69 0.45 9.82
N LYS A 209 15.27 1.25 10.71
CA LYS A 209 16.72 1.50 10.73
C LYS A 209 17.52 0.22 10.94
N ALA A 210 17.09 -0.63 11.87
CA ALA A 210 17.71 -1.94 12.09
C ALA A 210 17.54 -2.87 10.86
N CYS A 211 16.43 -2.73 10.13
CA CYS A 211 16.18 -3.51 8.92
C CYS A 211 17.16 -3.21 7.77
N ILE A 212 17.79 -2.03 7.73
CA ILE A 212 18.77 -1.67 6.68
C ILE A 212 19.94 -2.67 6.63
N GLY A 213 20.30 -3.25 7.77
CA GLY A 213 21.38 -4.25 7.87
C GLY A 213 20.99 -5.67 7.46
N LEU A 214 19.74 -5.91 7.06
CA LEU A 214 19.29 -7.23 6.65
C LEU A 214 19.78 -7.57 5.24
N PRO A 215 19.95 -8.87 4.93
CA PRO A 215 20.51 -9.33 3.65
C PRO A 215 19.48 -9.29 2.52
N PHE A 216 19.04 -8.09 2.18
CA PHE A 216 18.19 -7.80 1.02
C PHE A 216 18.97 -7.86 -0.29
N SER A 217 18.24 -8.01 -1.39
CA SER A 217 18.75 -7.65 -2.71
C SER A 217 19.15 -6.15 -2.72
N PRO A 218 20.07 -5.70 -3.59
CA PRO A 218 20.44 -4.29 -3.67
C PRO A 218 19.26 -3.36 -3.95
N GLU A 219 18.28 -3.83 -4.72
CA GLU A 219 17.05 -3.10 -5.04
C GLU A 219 16.15 -2.96 -3.79
N ASP A 220 15.85 -4.06 -3.12
CA ASP A 220 15.01 -4.04 -1.90
C ASP A 220 15.67 -3.26 -0.76
N ALA A 221 16.99 -3.37 -0.61
CA ALA A 221 17.75 -2.61 0.38
C ALA A 221 17.56 -1.10 0.19
N SER A 222 17.52 -0.64 -1.06
CA SER A 222 17.27 0.77 -1.38
C SER A 222 15.85 1.21 -0.96
N HIS A 223 14.84 0.36 -1.16
CA HIS A 223 13.47 0.64 -0.75
C HIS A 223 13.32 0.69 0.78
N VAL A 224 13.98 -0.20 1.52
CA VAL A 224 13.98 -0.18 2.99
C VAL A 224 14.68 1.08 3.53
N GLN A 225 15.80 1.46 2.91
CA GLN A 225 16.50 2.71 3.24
C GLN A 225 15.62 3.93 2.97
N ASP A 226 14.92 3.99 1.83
CA ASP A 226 14.02 5.09 1.48
C ASP A 226 12.83 5.14 2.45
N HIS A 227 12.26 4.00 2.85
CA HIS A 227 11.17 3.95 3.82
C HIS A 227 11.61 4.50 5.19
N TYR A 228 12.77 4.08 5.71
CA TYR A 228 13.34 4.64 6.94
C TYR A 228 13.51 6.17 6.82
N THR A 229 14.13 6.61 5.72
CA THR A 229 14.47 8.02 5.47
C THR A 229 13.20 8.88 5.38
N LEU A 230 12.14 8.37 4.76
CA LEU A 230 10.87 9.05 4.64
C LEU A 230 10.16 9.16 5.99
N LEU A 231 10.10 8.08 6.77
CA LEU A 231 9.43 8.11 8.07
C LEU A 231 10.16 9.03 9.07
N GLU A 232 11.50 9.00 9.08
CA GLU A 232 12.30 9.92 9.89
C GLU A 232 11.98 11.39 9.56
N ARG A 233 11.94 11.71 8.27
CA ARG A 233 11.56 13.03 7.77
C ARG A 233 10.14 13.41 8.19
N GLN A 234 9.16 12.53 8.00
CA GLN A 234 7.77 12.78 8.34
C GLN A 234 7.59 13.05 9.84
N ILE A 235 8.29 12.31 10.71
CA ILE A 235 8.26 12.53 12.16
C ILE A 235 8.74 13.94 12.51
N ILE A 236 9.84 14.41 11.91
CA ILE A 236 10.40 15.74 12.17
C ILE A 236 9.45 16.83 11.69
N ILE A 237 8.94 16.71 10.45
CA ILE A 237 8.00 17.69 9.87
C ILE A 237 6.71 17.74 10.70
N GLU A 238 6.12 16.59 11.04
CA GLU A 238 4.88 16.51 11.81
C GLU A 238 5.03 17.16 13.20
N ALA A 239 6.15 16.90 13.89
CA ALA A 239 6.42 17.49 15.19
C ALA A 239 6.54 19.02 15.10
N ASN A 240 7.25 19.54 14.09
CA ASN A 240 7.41 20.98 13.87
C ASN A 240 6.08 21.64 13.52
N ASP A 241 5.33 21.05 12.59
CA ASP A 241 4.08 21.63 12.07
C ASP A 241 2.98 21.65 13.11
N LYS A 242 2.89 20.64 13.97
CA LYS A 242 1.94 20.61 15.09
C LYS A 242 2.19 21.77 16.08
N GLN A 243 3.45 22.18 16.27
CA GLN A 243 3.77 23.34 17.10
C GLN A 243 3.52 24.68 16.39
N ALA A 244 3.57 24.67 15.06
CA ALA A 244 3.44 25.83 14.20
C ALA A 244 2.00 26.13 13.75
N GLU A 245 1.07 25.19 13.93
CA GLU A 245 -0.30 25.20 13.40
C GLU A 245 -1.09 26.48 13.71
N ASN A 246 -0.94 27.03 14.92
CA ASN A 246 -1.60 28.27 15.34
C ASN A 246 -0.77 29.54 15.12
N LYS A 247 0.46 29.40 14.60
CA LYS A 247 1.44 30.49 14.45
C LYS A 247 1.63 30.89 12.99
N VAL A 248 1.66 29.93 12.09
CA VAL A 248 1.97 30.16 10.67
C VAL A 248 0.68 30.40 9.87
N GLU A 249 0.70 31.42 9.01
CA GLU A 249 -0.48 31.88 8.27
C GLU A 249 -1.07 30.82 7.33
N VAL A 250 -0.21 30.02 6.67
CA VAL A 250 -0.68 28.97 5.74
C VAL A 250 -1.53 27.92 6.47
N PHE A 251 -1.18 27.54 7.70
CA PHE A 251 -1.99 26.60 8.49
C PHE A 251 -3.29 27.23 8.98
N LYS A 252 -3.33 28.54 9.23
CA LYS A 252 -4.58 29.24 9.58
C LYS A 252 -5.53 29.31 8.38
N LYS A 253 -5.01 29.64 7.20
CA LYS A 253 -5.79 29.69 5.95
C LYS A 253 -6.23 28.31 5.49
N HIS A 254 -5.37 27.32 5.69
CA HIS A 254 -5.57 25.94 5.26
C HIS A 254 -5.19 24.95 6.38
N PRO A 255 -6.07 24.75 7.38
CA PRO A 255 -5.79 23.85 8.50
C PRO A 255 -5.43 22.45 8.02
N ARG A 256 -4.45 21.84 8.68
CA ARG A 256 -4.04 20.47 8.36
C ARG A 256 -5.18 19.52 8.73
N LYS A 257 -5.50 18.60 7.82
CA LYS A 257 -6.62 17.66 7.99
C LYS A 257 -6.21 16.31 8.55
N ALA A 258 -4.95 15.94 8.37
CA ALA A 258 -4.40 14.65 8.74
C ALA A 258 -2.90 14.76 8.96
N SER A 259 -2.35 13.76 9.64
CA SER A 259 -0.90 13.60 9.76
C SER A 259 -0.29 13.08 8.47
N ILE A 260 0.97 13.43 8.22
CA ILE A 260 1.76 12.92 7.10
C ILE A 260 2.48 11.61 7.40
N LEU A 261 2.41 11.10 8.64
CA LEU A 261 3.11 9.89 9.06
C LEU A 261 2.62 8.67 8.26
N ASN A 262 3.56 7.86 7.77
CA ASN A 262 3.35 6.69 6.91
C ASN A 262 2.69 7.00 5.55
N MET A 263 2.59 8.26 5.16
CA MET A 263 2.04 8.60 3.84
C MET A 263 3.05 8.29 2.74
N PRO A 264 2.60 7.95 1.52
CA PRO A 264 3.47 7.77 0.38
C PRO A 264 4.31 9.02 0.11
N ILE A 265 5.49 8.83 -0.47
CA ILE A 265 6.41 9.93 -0.78
C ILE A 265 5.77 11.05 -1.60
N ILE A 266 4.91 10.71 -2.58
CA ILE A 266 4.27 11.71 -3.44
C ILE A 266 3.29 12.58 -2.65
N THR A 267 2.63 12.00 -1.65
CA THR A 267 1.74 12.70 -0.71
C THR A 267 2.53 13.60 0.22
N THR A 268 3.68 13.13 0.72
CA THR A 268 4.60 13.98 1.51
C THR A 268 5.17 15.13 0.67
N LEU A 269 5.54 14.88 -0.59
CA LEU A 269 5.97 15.94 -1.51
C LEU A 269 4.84 16.96 -1.74
N TYR A 270 3.62 16.51 -2.00
CA TYR A 270 2.47 17.39 -2.17
C TYR A 270 2.25 18.25 -0.92
N TYR A 271 2.27 17.64 0.27
CA TYR A 271 2.16 18.35 1.54
C TYR A 271 3.23 19.43 1.67
N SER A 272 4.48 19.10 1.37
CA SER A 272 5.59 20.05 1.37
C SER A 272 5.42 21.17 0.32
N CYS A 273 4.91 20.87 -0.87
CA CYS A 273 4.62 21.90 -1.89
C CYS A 273 3.46 22.81 -1.49
N PHE A 274 2.57 22.32 -0.63
CA PHE A 274 1.42 23.07 -0.15
C PHE A 274 1.82 23.98 1.02
N TYR A 275 2.47 23.43 2.05
CA TYR A 275 2.75 24.15 3.30
C TYR A 275 4.15 24.77 3.37
N HIS A 276 5.13 24.21 2.67
CA HIS A 276 6.57 24.48 2.86
C HIS A 276 7.29 24.85 1.56
N TYR A 277 6.55 25.36 0.56
CA TYR A 277 7.08 25.55 -0.81
C TYR A 277 8.31 26.44 -0.90
N GLY A 278 8.34 27.51 -0.09
CA GLY A 278 9.41 28.49 -0.07
C GLY A 278 10.59 28.13 0.83
N GLU A 279 10.58 26.97 1.48
CA GLU A 279 11.64 26.61 2.42
C GLU A 279 12.96 26.23 1.71
N PRO A 280 14.10 26.60 2.30
CA PRO A 280 15.40 26.34 1.70
C PRO A 280 15.69 24.84 1.64
N GLU A 281 16.45 24.40 0.64
CA GLU A 281 16.77 22.99 0.41
C GLU A 281 17.51 22.33 1.59
N GLY A 282 18.07 23.08 2.53
CA GLY A 282 18.65 22.52 3.76
C GLY A 282 17.62 21.96 4.76
N THR A 283 16.32 22.17 4.52
CA THR A 283 15.25 21.73 5.42
C THR A 283 14.59 20.44 4.94
N PHE A 284 14.16 19.60 5.89
CA PHE A 284 13.49 18.34 5.59
C PHE A 284 12.09 18.52 4.99
N SER A 285 11.42 19.63 5.25
CA SER A 285 10.12 19.96 4.68
C SER A 285 10.20 20.58 3.28
N SER A 286 11.38 21.00 2.81
CA SER A 286 11.54 21.60 1.47
C SER A 286 11.22 20.60 0.34
N PRO A 287 10.35 20.97 -0.63
CA PRO A 287 10.09 20.15 -1.81
C PRO A 287 11.34 19.81 -2.62
N ALA A 288 12.27 20.75 -2.75
CA ALA A 288 13.52 20.55 -3.48
C ALA A 288 14.37 19.46 -2.82
N ASN A 289 14.45 19.48 -1.49
CA ASN A 289 15.18 18.48 -0.72
C ASN A 289 14.54 17.09 -0.84
N ILE A 290 13.20 17.00 -0.79
CA ILE A 290 12.50 15.72 -0.99
C ILE A 290 12.79 15.18 -2.40
N ARG A 291 12.72 16.04 -3.42
CA ARG A 291 13.02 15.65 -4.80
C ARG A 291 14.43 15.08 -4.94
N SER A 292 15.44 15.76 -4.40
CA SER A 292 16.84 15.35 -4.52
C SER A 292 17.13 14.09 -3.71
N THR A 293 16.61 14.00 -2.49
CA THR A 293 16.81 12.84 -1.59
C THR A 293 16.31 11.54 -2.21
N PHE A 294 15.08 11.55 -2.74
CA PHE A 294 14.41 10.34 -3.23
C PHE A 294 14.40 10.23 -4.76
N LYS A 295 15.20 11.05 -5.45
CA LYS A 295 15.38 11.00 -6.90
C LYS A 295 14.06 11.06 -7.68
N ILE A 296 13.12 11.89 -7.22
CA ILE A 296 11.80 12.03 -7.85
C ILE A 296 12.00 12.62 -9.25
N SER A 297 11.38 11.98 -10.26
CA SER A 297 11.50 12.43 -11.65
C SER A 297 11.00 13.86 -11.84
N GLU A 298 11.56 14.57 -12.82
CA GLU A 298 11.15 15.94 -13.13
C GLU A 298 9.65 16.05 -13.39
N LYS A 299 9.07 15.09 -14.12
CA LYS A 299 7.64 15.08 -14.44
C LYS A 299 6.76 14.87 -13.20
N GLN A 300 7.12 13.95 -12.31
CA GLN A 300 6.39 13.72 -11.05
C GLN A 300 6.48 14.94 -10.14
N TYR A 301 7.68 15.50 -9.98
CA TYR A 301 7.90 16.70 -9.19
C TYR A 301 7.07 17.87 -9.74
N PHE A 302 7.18 18.13 -11.05
CA PHE A 302 6.47 19.21 -11.72
C PHE A 302 4.95 19.11 -11.53
N LEU A 303 4.37 17.92 -11.77
CA LEU A 303 2.93 17.70 -11.61
C LEU A 303 2.47 17.91 -10.17
N THR A 304 3.27 17.45 -9.19
CA THR A 304 2.94 17.58 -7.77
C THR A 304 2.96 19.03 -7.32
N VAL A 305 4.00 19.77 -7.72
CA VAL A 305 4.12 21.20 -7.41
C VAL A 305 3.00 21.99 -8.10
N LEU A 306 2.77 21.76 -9.39
CA LEU A 306 1.70 22.43 -10.14
C LEU A 306 0.34 22.22 -9.47
N GLY A 307 0.01 20.98 -9.09
CA GLY A 307 -1.24 20.67 -8.40
C GLY A 307 -1.36 21.39 -7.06
N ALA A 308 -0.32 21.35 -6.22
CA ALA A 308 -0.34 21.99 -4.90
C ALA A 308 -0.44 23.52 -4.99
N ARG A 309 0.37 24.16 -5.85
CA ARG A 309 0.35 25.62 -6.02
C ARG A 309 -0.94 26.11 -6.68
N ALA A 310 -1.47 25.37 -7.66
CA ALA A 310 -2.76 25.69 -8.27
C ALA A 310 -3.91 25.56 -7.25
N LYS A 311 -3.89 24.57 -6.36
CA LYS A 311 -4.89 24.40 -5.29
C LYS A 311 -4.93 25.60 -4.34
N LEU A 312 -3.77 26.19 -4.06
CA LEU A 312 -3.63 27.42 -3.27
C LEU A 312 -3.92 28.70 -4.06
N LYS A 313 -4.16 28.61 -5.37
CA LYS A 313 -4.31 29.75 -6.29
C LYS A 313 -3.10 30.67 -6.31
N GLU A 314 -1.92 30.11 -6.07
CA GLU A 314 -0.64 30.82 -6.05
C GLU A 314 -0.09 30.94 -7.48
N TRP A 315 -0.78 31.71 -8.32
CA TRP A 315 -0.54 31.78 -9.77
C TRP A 315 0.86 32.30 -10.12
N PHE A 316 1.46 33.11 -9.26
CA PHE A 316 2.84 33.57 -9.43
C PHE A 316 3.84 32.42 -9.30
N ASP A 317 3.62 31.52 -8.34
CA ASP A 317 4.47 30.34 -8.18
C ASP A 317 4.26 29.35 -9.33
N VAL A 318 3.01 29.18 -9.77
CA VAL A 318 2.66 28.40 -10.97
C VAL A 318 3.44 28.93 -12.18
N ASP A 319 3.44 30.24 -12.41
CA ASP A 319 4.16 30.86 -13.51
C ASP A 319 5.68 30.61 -13.47
N ARG A 320 6.25 30.70 -12.27
CA ARG A 320 7.67 30.43 -12.03
C ARG A 320 8.10 29.01 -12.41
N LEU A 321 7.20 28.02 -12.36
CA LEU A 321 7.51 26.64 -12.77
C LEU A 321 7.89 26.52 -14.24
N PHE A 322 7.36 27.40 -15.09
CA PHE A 322 7.58 27.34 -16.53
C PHE A 322 8.77 28.18 -16.97
N THR A 323 9.22 29.12 -16.13
CA THR A 323 10.26 30.09 -16.48
C THR A 323 11.66 29.57 -16.18
N ALA A 324 12.20 28.77 -17.10
CA ALA A 324 13.62 28.45 -17.09
C ALA A 324 14.44 29.65 -17.60
N LYS A 325 15.38 30.15 -16.79
CA LYS A 325 16.38 31.11 -17.26
C LYS A 325 17.38 30.39 -18.16
N ASN A 326 17.35 30.67 -19.47
CA ASN A 326 18.43 30.26 -20.35
C ASN A 326 19.66 31.14 -20.10
N TRP A 327 20.85 30.59 -20.35
CA TRP A 327 22.16 31.25 -20.16
C TRP A 327 22.27 32.65 -20.81
N PHE A 328 21.49 32.91 -21.86
CA PHE A 328 21.46 34.18 -22.60
C PHE A 328 20.35 35.15 -22.16
N GLY A 329 19.70 34.92 -21.02
CA GLY A 329 18.66 35.82 -20.49
C GLY A 329 17.29 35.72 -21.17
N TYR A 330 17.16 34.98 -22.28
CA TYR A 330 15.87 34.68 -22.90
C TYR A 330 15.10 33.65 -22.09
N THR A 331 13.98 34.05 -21.51
CA THR A 331 13.01 33.16 -20.85
C THR A 331 11.98 32.69 -21.87
N LYS A 332 11.97 31.38 -22.19
CA LYS A 332 10.86 30.75 -22.91
C LYS A 332 10.19 29.76 -21.98
N LYS A 333 8.87 29.88 -21.82
CA LYS A 333 8.09 28.94 -21.02
C LYS A 333 8.11 27.55 -21.65
N LYS A 334 8.38 26.53 -20.84
CA LYS A 334 8.35 25.12 -21.25
C LYS A 334 7.58 24.31 -20.22
N SER A 335 6.85 23.29 -20.69
CA SER A 335 6.08 22.37 -19.85
C SER A 335 6.45 20.92 -20.18
N PRO A 336 6.82 20.08 -19.19
CA PRO A 336 7.12 18.67 -19.41
C PRO A 336 5.88 17.82 -19.70
N ILE A 337 4.67 18.40 -19.60
CA ILE A 337 3.38 17.72 -19.83
C ILE A 337 2.58 18.34 -20.98
N GLY A 338 3.14 19.34 -21.66
CA GLY A 338 2.44 20.19 -22.62
C GLY A 338 1.51 21.20 -21.94
N PHE A 339 1.21 22.31 -22.63
CA PHE A 339 0.37 23.37 -22.05
C PHE A 339 -1.12 23.02 -22.01
N HIS A 340 -1.61 22.11 -22.86
CA HIS A 340 -3.01 21.66 -22.79
C HIS A 340 -3.35 21.02 -21.43
N ARG A 341 -2.50 20.11 -20.92
CA ARG A 341 -2.69 19.52 -19.59
C ARG A 341 -2.54 20.53 -18.45
N VAL A 342 -1.67 21.51 -18.62
CA VAL A 342 -1.52 22.61 -17.65
C VAL A 342 -2.83 23.38 -17.55
N VAL A 343 -3.42 23.78 -18.68
CA VAL A 343 -4.69 24.50 -18.73
C VAL A 343 -5.79 23.69 -18.02
N ASP A 344 -5.88 22.38 -18.27
CA ASP A 344 -6.87 21.52 -17.60
C ASP A 344 -6.67 21.47 -16.08
N ILE A 345 -5.42 21.32 -15.60
CA ILE A 345 -5.12 21.33 -14.16
C ILE A 345 -5.47 22.69 -13.52
N LEU A 346 -5.15 23.79 -14.19
CA LEU A 346 -5.47 25.14 -13.71
C LEU A 346 -6.98 25.37 -13.68
N GLN A 347 -7.70 24.93 -14.71
CA GLN A 347 -9.14 25.05 -14.77
C GLN A 347 -9.83 24.22 -13.68
N LYS A 348 -9.40 22.97 -13.44
CA LYS A 348 -9.89 22.14 -12.32
C LYS A 348 -9.68 22.82 -10.96
N ASN A 349 -8.67 23.69 -10.83
CA ASN A 349 -8.40 24.46 -9.62
C ASN A 349 -9.00 25.88 -9.64
N ASN A 350 -9.97 26.15 -10.52
CA ASN A 350 -10.68 27.42 -10.63
C ASN A 350 -9.75 28.61 -10.93
N ALA A 351 -8.78 28.41 -11.82
CA ALA A 351 -7.97 29.51 -12.32
C ALA A 351 -8.86 30.55 -13.05
N PRO A 352 -8.64 31.85 -12.82
CA PRO A 352 -9.31 32.91 -13.56
C PRO A 352 -9.06 32.80 -15.06
N VAL A 353 -10.00 33.27 -15.87
CA VAL A 353 -9.89 33.26 -17.34
C VAL A 353 -8.61 33.96 -17.81
N GLN A 354 -8.20 35.04 -17.15
CA GLN A 354 -6.97 35.76 -17.48
C GLN A 354 -5.71 34.88 -17.32
N VAL A 355 -5.68 34.03 -16.29
CA VAL A 355 -4.59 33.07 -16.08
C VAL A 355 -4.66 31.97 -17.13
N LEU A 356 -5.85 31.42 -17.40
CA LEU A 356 -6.01 30.39 -18.43
C LEU A 356 -5.59 30.88 -19.81
N GLN A 357 -5.92 32.13 -20.17
CA GLN A 357 -5.54 32.74 -21.44
C GLN A 357 -4.04 32.70 -21.68
N GLU A 358 -3.25 33.00 -20.66
CA GLU A 358 -1.78 32.97 -20.76
C GLU A 358 -1.27 31.60 -21.18
N TYR A 359 -1.78 30.52 -20.59
CA TYR A 359 -1.33 29.16 -20.90
C TYR A 359 -1.98 28.56 -22.15
N VAL A 360 -3.23 28.90 -22.46
CA VAL A 360 -3.89 28.49 -23.71
C VAL A 360 -3.14 29.07 -24.91
N SER A 361 -2.61 30.30 -24.81
CA SER A 361 -1.82 30.93 -25.88
C SER A 361 -0.56 30.12 -26.25
N LEU A 362 0.00 29.37 -25.28
CA LEU A 362 1.20 28.56 -25.39
C LEU A 362 0.95 27.14 -25.93
N VAL A 363 -0.31 26.75 -26.16
CA VAL A 363 -0.64 25.47 -26.82
C VAL A 363 -0.15 25.52 -28.26
N GLU A 364 0.62 24.53 -28.70
CA GLU A 364 1.23 24.56 -30.05
C GLU A 364 0.23 24.16 -31.14
N ASP A 365 -0.58 23.14 -30.88
CA ASP A 365 -1.61 22.68 -31.81
C ASP A 365 -2.75 23.70 -31.92
N THR A 366 -3.04 24.14 -33.14
CA THR A 366 -3.96 25.25 -33.39
C THR A 366 -5.42 24.85 -33.14
N GLU A 367 -5.82 23.64 -33.54
CA GLU A 367 -7.19 23.15 -33.34
C GLU A 367 -7.48 22.94 -31.85
N GLN A 368 -6.53 22.33 -31.12
CA GLN A 368 -6.61 22.13 -29.68
C GLN A 368 -6.62 23.48 -28.94
N LYS A 369 -5.81 24.45 -29.37
CA LYS A 369 -5.81 25.82 -28.82
C LYS A 369 -7.19 26.46 -28.96
N ILE A 370 -7.78 26.43 -30.16
CA ILE A 370 -9.11 26.98 -30.41
C ILE A 370 -10.15 26.26 -29.55
N SER A 371 -10.10 24.93 -29.49
CA SER A 371 -11.03 24.11 -28.70
C SER A 371 -10.98 24.47 -27.21
N LEU A 372 -9.79 24.53 -26.62
CA LEU A 372 -9.62 24.93 -25.21
C LEU A 372 -10.03 26.38 -24.98
N ALA A 373 -9.66 27.29 -25.88
CA ALA A 373 -10.01 28.69 -25.77
C ALA A 373 -11.54 28.91 -25.80
N GLN A 374 -12.26 28.19 -26.67
CA GLN A 374 -13.72 28.22 -26.69
C GLN A 374 -14.31 27.60 -25.41
N LYS A 375 -13.82 26.41 -25.00
CA LYS A 375 -14.28 25.71 -23.79
C LYS A 375 -14.18 26.57 -22.53
N TYR A 376 -13.09 27.32 -22.40
CA TYR A 376 -12.78 28.13 -21.23
C TYR A 376 -13.02 29.63 -21.44
N LYS A 377 -13.78 30.01 -22.47
CA LYS A 377 -14.18 31.41 -22.77
C LYS A 377 -13.01 32.39 -22.86
N CYS A 378 -11.87 31.93 -23.34
CA CYS A 378 -10.69 32.75 -23.67
C CYS A 378 -10.91 33.45 -25.02
N HIS A 379 -11.91 34.34 -25.10
CA HIS A 379 -12.44 34.84 -26.37
C HIS A 379 -11.40 35.52 -27.25
N ASP A 380 -10.49 36.31 -26.66
CA ASP A 380 -9.42 36.97 -27.41
C ASP A 380 -8.55 36.00 -28.19
N ILE A 381 -8.22 34.84 -27.60
CA ILE A 381 -7.38 33.85 -28.26
C ILE A 381 -8.09 33.27 -29.47
N VAL A 382 -9.39 33.00 -29.38
CA VAL A 382 -10.16 32.49 -30.50
C VAL A 382 -10.21 33.51 -31.64
N ILE A 383 -10.50 34.77 -31.31
CA ILE A 383 -10.59 35.88 -32.27
C ILE A 383 -9.25 36.10 -32.97
N ASP A 384 -8.17 36.20 -32.20
CA ASP A 384 -6.83 36.45 -32.72
C ASP A 384 -6.31 35.25 -33.53
N THR A 385 -6.62 34.02 -33.12
CA THR A 385 -6.24 32.82 -33.89
C THR A 385 -6.97 32.76 -35.23
N TYR A 386 -8.28 33.02 -35.30
CA TYR A 386 -8.99 33.04 -36.58
C TYR A 386 -8.51 34.18 -37.50
N LYS A 387 -8.20 35.33 -36.93
CA LYS A 387 -7.55 36.44 -37.66
C LYS A 387 -6.20 36.01 -38.26
N ASP A 388 -5.34 35.37 -37.48
CA ASP A 388 -4.01 34.92 -37.91
C ASP A 388 -4.08 33.81 -38.97
N LEU A 389 -5.05 32.90 -38.83
CA LEU A 389 -5.39 31.91 -39.86
C LEU A 389 -5.96 32.54 -41.12
N LYS A 390 -6.44 33.79 -41.03
CA LYS A 390 -7.20 34.52 -42.05
C LYS A 390 -8.52 33.83 -42.41
N ASP A 391 -9.14 33.17 -41.43
CA ASP A 391 -10.41 32.46 -41.59
C ASP A 391 -11.59 33.39 -41.26
N ARG A 392 -12.10 34.06 -42.29
CA ARG A 392 -13.21 35.01 -42.14
C ARG A 392 -14.50 34.32 -41.73
N GLN A 393 -14.74 33.12 -42.24
CA GLN A 393 -15.99 32.40 -42.04
C GLN A 393 -16.12 31.95 -40.58
N GLN A 394 -15.06 31.38 -40.01
CA GLN A 394 -15.07 30.97 -38.61
C GLN A 394 -15.13 32.17 -37.67
N LEU A 395 -14.53 33.30 -38.01
CA LEU A 395 -14.65 34.52 -37.21
C LEU A 395 -16.10 35.03 -37.14
N ILE A 396 -16.84 34.99 -38.25
CA ILE A 396 -18.27 35.34 -38.29
C ILE A 396 -19.11 34.33 -37.48
N ILE A 397 -18.85 33.04 -37.63
CA ILE A 397 -19.55 32.01 -36.84
C ILE A 397 -19.30 32.23 -35.35
N TYR A 398 -18.06 32.58 -34.98
CA TYR A 398 -17.69 32.84 -33.60
C TYR A 398 -18.32 34.12 -33.04
N GLN A 399 -18.52 35.14 -33.87
CA GLN A 399 -19.28 36.34 -33.50
C GLN A 399 -20.67 35.99 -32.94
N GLY A 400 -21.34 35.00 -33.53
CA GLY A 400 -22.63 34.51 -33.05
C GLY A 400 -22.59 33.83 -31.68
N LYS A 401 -21.40 33.54 -31.13
CA LYS A 401 -21.21 32.90 -29.82
C LYS A 401 -20.84 33.88 -28.71
N VAL A 402 -20.49 35.13 -29.03
CA VAL A 402 -20.21 36.18 -28.04
C VAL A 402 -21.44 37.06 -27.80
N GLU A 403 -21.48 37.74 -26.67
CA GLU A 403 -22.59 38.63 -26.34
C GLU A 403 -22.58 39.87 -27.24
N ARG A 404 -23.75 40.25 -27.77
CA ARG A 404 -23.86 41.42 -28.65
C ARG A 404 -23.42 42.69 -27.92
N ASN A 405 -22.66 43.54 -28.62
CA ASN A 405 -22.06 44.76 -28.10
C ASN A 405 -21.03 44.55 -26.97
N SER A 406 -20.60 43.32 -26.69
CA SER A 406 -19.48 43.08 -25.78
C SER A 406 -18.16 43.60 -26.39
N PRO A 407 -17.09 43.77 -25.59
CA PRO A 407 -15.77 44.12 -26.12
C PRO A 407 -15.29 43.15 -27.22
N GLU A 408 -15.59 41.87 -27.07
CA GLU A 408 -15.26 40.81 -28.01
C GLU A 408 -16.02 40.96 -29.33
N ASP A 409 -17.33 41.22 -29.28
CA ASP A 409 -18.15 41.46 -30.47
C ASP A 409 -17.66 42.69 -31.26
N ARG A 410 -17.32 43.77 -30.56
CA ARG A 410 -16.74 44.97 -31.17
C ARG A 410 -15.39 44.69 -31.81
N LYS A 411 -14.50 43.94 -31.12
CA LYS A 411 -13.21 43.51 -31.68
C LYS A 411 -13.40 42.70 -32.96
N ILE A 412 -14.40 41.81 -33.01
CA ILE A 412 -14.72 41.05 -34.21
C ILE A 412 -15.23 41.96 -35.34
N GLN A 413 -16.16 42.87 -35.05
CA GLN A 413 -16.66 43.86 -36.03
C GLN A 413 -15.52 44.68 -36.63
N ASP A 414 -14.62 45.19 -35.78
CA ASP A 414 -13.47 46.00 -36.22
C ASP A 414 -12.54 45.22 -37.14
N LEU A 415 -12.28 43.94 -36.82
CA LEU A 415 -11.47 43.06 -37.68
C LEU A 415 -12.17 42.76 -39.01
N LEU A 416 -13.47 42.48 -39.01
CA LEU A 416 -14.23 42.16 -40.22
C LEU A 416 -14.36 43.36 -41.18
N ASN A 417 -14.42 44.58 -40.62
CA ASN A 417 -14.48 45.83 -41.39
C ASN A 417 -13.09 46.33 -41.83
N ASN A 418 -12.01 45.72 -41.34
CA ASN A 418 -10.65 46.13 -41.69
C ASN A 418 -10.27 45.69 -43.12
N THR A 419 -10.25 46.64 -44.04
CA THR A 419 -9.92 46.43 -45.46
C THR A 419 -8.46 46.02 -45.73
N GLN A 420 -7.57 46.14 -44.74
CA GLN A 420 -6.16 45.74 -44.86
C GLN A 420 -5.95 44.23 -44.66
N ILE A 421 -6.92 43.52 -44.07
CA ILE A 421 -6.79 42.08 -43.83
C ILE A 421 -7.18 41.31 -45.10
N ARG A 422 -6.21 40.60 -45.68
CA ARG A 422 -6.45 39.69 -46.82
C ARG A 422 -6.90 38.32 -46.31
N TRP A 423 -8.22 38.11 -46.28
CA TRP A 423 -8.85 36.85 -45.86
C TRP A 423 -8.56 35.69 -46.83
N LYS A 424 -8.38 34.48 -46.31
CA LYS A 424 -8.40 33.24 -47.08
C LYS A 424 -9.87 32.83 -47.15
N ASN A 425 -10.54 33.21 -48.23
CA ASN A 425 -11.91 32.77 -48.48
C ASN A 425 -11.95 31.31 -48.91
#